data_AF-A0A1F8RVL4-F1
#
_entry.id   AF-A0A1F8RVL4-F1
#
_cell.length_a   1.000
_cell.length_b   1.000
_cell.length_c   1.000
_cell.angle_alpha   90.00
_cell.angle_beta   90.00
_cell.angle_gamma   90.00
#
_symmetry.space_group_name_H-M   'P 1'
#
loop_
_entity.id
_entity.type
_entity.pdbx_description
1 polymer ?
#
loop_
_entity_poly.entity_id
_entity_poly.type
_entity_poly.pdbx_seq_one_letter_code
_entity_poly.pdbx_strand_id
1 'polypeptide(L)'
;MSRPVQPGGPVGVGGAVRRGGHIVEPDGRVTTWSMAEGTRGRRWRWTVVDDAAADRPGAFVAAHMVELEPDGRFARLESAAGDGLLTLHREVDRSLHGNRVAEGGVDHLTLPSSAPDAIVVGSGMIGLAIASPALPADGGVIDVVEVRDDLGIAIVEATVWRDADGSIEVRTGQRARRVRLDVDGLPSDDGGHSTSWPLELD
;
A
#
# COMPACT_ATOMS: atom_id res chain seq x y z
N MET A 1 -0.58 2.59 35.85
CA MET A 1 -1.45 1.83 34.91
C MET A 1 -1.77 2.76 33.76
N SER A 2 -1.04 2.61 32.65
CA SER A 2 -1.19 3.47 31.47
C SER A 2 -2.34 2.96 30.60
N ARG A 3 -3.24 3.85 30.20
CA ARG A 3 -4.32 3.53 29.26
C ARG A 3 -3.73 3.17 27.89
N PRO A 4 -4.29 2.16 27.18
CA PRO A 4 -3.93 1.93 25.79
C PRO A 4 -4.39 3.12 24.93
N VAL A 5 -3.51 3.57 24.05
CA VAL A 5 -3.82 4.55 22.99
C VAL A 5 -4.60 3.80 21.92
N GLN A 6 -5.85 4.19 21.68
CA GLN A 6 -6.62 3.70 20.53
C GLN A 6 -6.06 4.33 19.25
N PRO A 7 -5.77 3.55 18.19
CA PRO A 7 -5.48 4.13 16.89
C PRO A 7 -6.75 4.75 16.28
N GLY A 8 -6.65 6.02 15.90
CA GLY A 8 -7.46 6.69 14.88
C GLY A 8 -8.97 6.50 14.93
N GLY A 9 -9.66 7.28 15.76
CA GLY A 9 -11.03 7.70 15.42
C GLY A 9 -11.03 8.53 14.12
N PRO A 10 -12.18 8.71 13.46
CA PRO A 10 -12.26 9.49 12.22
C PRO A 10 -11.63 10.86 12.44
N VAL A 11 -10.66 11.21 11.59
CA VAL A 11 -10.01 12.53 11.58
C VAL A 11 -11.12 13.57 11.51
N GLY A 12 -11.29 14.31 12.62
CA GLY A 12 -12.35 15.32 12.73
C GLY A 12 -12.17 16.38 11.66
N VAL A 13 -13.28 16.83 11.07
CA VAL A 13 -13.49 17.97 10.16
C VAL A 13 -12.23 18.84 9.92
N GLY A 14 -11.28 18.29 9.18
CA GLY A 14 -10.00 18.90 8.83
C GLY A 14 -9.88 18.83 7.32
N GLY A 15 -9.42 19.91 6.69
CA GLY A 15 -9.38 20.05 5.23
C GLY A 15 -8.64 18.90 4.53
N ALA A 16 -8.83 18.82 3.21
CA ALA A 16 -8.14 17.84 2.39
C ALA A 16 -6.62 17.88 2.66
N VAL A 17 -6.03 16.72 3.00
CA VAL A 17 -4.60 16.61 3.31
C VAL A 17 -3.88 16.17 2.06
N ARG A 18 -2.78 16.85 1.72
CA ARG A 18 -1.85 16.39 0.67
C ARG A 18 -0.43 16.35 1.20
N ARG A 19 0.20 15.19 1.10
CA ARG A 19 1.58 14.98 1.52
C ARG A 19 2.37 14.26 0.45
N GLY A 20 3.66 14.52 0.41
CA GLY A 20 4.63 13.75 -0.37
C GLY A 20 5.77 13.32 0.52
N GLY A 21 6.52 12.32 0.10
CA GLY A 21 7.66 11.82 0.86
C GLY A 21 8.52 10.86 0.05
N HIS A 22 9.57 10.37 0.68
CA HIS A 22 10.32 9.23 0.18
C HIS A 22 10.76 8.34 1.33
N ILE A 23 11.07 7.09 1.01
CA ILE A 23 11.61 6.12 1.95
C ILE A 23 12.61 5.21 1.24
N VAL A 24 13.66 4.82 1.97
CA VAL A 24 14.62 3.79 1.52
C VAL A 24 14.13 2.45 2.05
N GLU A 25 13.91 1.50 1.16
CA GLU A 25 13.47 0.15 1.48
C GLU A 25 14.64 -0.68 2.03
N PRO A 26 14.40 -1.78 2.78
CA PRO A 26 15.48 -2.60 3.35
C PRO A 26 16.43 -3.22 2.32
N ASP A 27 16.00 -3.36 1.06
CA ASP A 27 16.81 -3.85 -0.04
C ASP A 27 17.55 -2.75 -0.81
N GLY A 28 17.50 -1.50 -0.33
CA GLY A 28 18.19 -0.35 -0.91
C GLY A 28 17.41 0.35 -2.02
N ARG A 29 16.24 -0.15 -2.43
CA ARG A 29 15.37 0.60 -3.36
C ARG A 29 14.84 1.86 -2.70
N VAL A 30 14.55 2.86 -3.53
CA VAL A 30 13.97 4.12 -3.06
C VAL A 30 12.53 4.22 -3.55
N THR A 31 11.61 4.44 -2.63
CA THR A 31 10.20 4.69 -2.92
C THR A 31 9.89 6.17 -2.70
N THR A 32 9.47 6.88 -3.75
CA THR A 32 8.97 8.25 -3.67
C THR A 32 7.45 8.25 -3.79
N TRP A 33 6.74 8.95 -2.93
CA TRP A 33 5.29 8.85 -2.83
C TRP A 33 4.59 10.20 -2.66
N SER A 34 3.31 10.22 -2.98
CA SER A 34 2.37 11.27 -2.61
C SER A 34 1.04 10.67 -2.19
N MET A 35 0.37 11.33 -1.27
CA MET A 35 -0.93 10.94 -0.72
C MET A 35 -1.84 12.16 -0.70
N ALA A 36 -3.09 11.97 -1.11
CA ALA A 36 -4.16 12.94 -0.96
C ALA A 36 -5.35 12.30 -0.27
N GLU A 37 -5.89 12.96 0.74
CA GLU A 37 -7.04 12.50 1.52
C GLU A 37 -8.14 13.57 1.57
N GLY A 38 -9.40 13.13 1.53
CA GLY A 38 -10.56 13.98 1.70
C GLY A 38 -11.86 13.18 1.79
N THR A 39 -12.99 13.83 1.49
CA THR A 39 -14.32 13.21 1.63
C THR A 39 -14.58 12.01 0.71
N ARG A 40 -13.76 11.81 -0.32
CA ARG A 40 -13.83 10.67 -1.24
C ARG A 40 -12.86 9.54 -0.88
N GLY A 41 -12.26 9.60 0.31
CA GLY A 41 -11.25 8.65 0.76
C GLY A 41 -9.83 9.12 0.47
N ARG A 42 -8.92 8.17 0.25
CA ARG A 42 -7.48 8.41 0.21
C ARG A 42 -6.88 7.86 -1.09
N ARG A 43 -6.13 8.69 -1.80
CA ARG A 43 -5.37 8.30 -3.00
C ARG A 43 -3.88 8.38 -2.72
N TRP A 44 -3.20 7.27 -2.96
CA TRP A 44 -1.75 7.17 -2.96
C TRP A 44 -1.21 7.07 -4.37
N ARG A 45 -0.05 7.65 -4.61
CA ARG A 45 0.79 7.41 -5.79
C ARG A 45 2.22 7.25 -5.35
N TRP A 46 2.92 6.28 -5.91
CA TRP A 46 4.34 6.12 -5.62
C TRP A 46 5.10 5.49 -6.78
N THR A 47 6.39 5.74 -6.81
CA THR A 47 7.35 5.15 -7.74
C THR A 47 8.45 4.47 -6.96
N VAL A 48 8.91 3.34 -7.45
CA VAL A 48 10.04 2.59 -6.92
C VAL A 48 11.18 2.64 -7.93
N VAL A 49 12.37 3.01 -7.47
CA VAL A 49 13.60 2.96 -8.25
C VAL A 49 14.65 2.13 -7.53
N ASP A 50 15.46 1.42 -8.30
CA ASP A 50 16.61 0.68 -7.79
C ASP A 50 17.84 1.59 -7.81
N ASP A 51 18.12 2.21 -6.66
CA ASP A 51 19.29 3.06 -6.46
C ASP A 51 20.54 2.26 -6.03
N ALA A 52 20.35 0.98 -5.68
CA ALA A 52 21.41 0.08 -5.26
C ALA A 52 22.03 -0.71 -6.42
N ALA A 53 21.38 -0.77 -7.58
CA ALA A 53 21.89 -1.42 -8.78
C ALA A 53 23.24 -0.84 -9.22
N ALA A 54 24.28 -1.69 -9.21
CA ALA A 54 25.65 -1.27 -9.50
C ALA A 54 25.86 -0.77 -10.94
N ASP A 55 25.09 -1.27 -11.89
CA ASP A 55 25.20 -0.96 -13.31
C ASP A 55 24.34 0.23 -13.74
N ARG A 56 23.18 0.45 -13.08
CA ARG A 56 22.24 1.53 -13.38
C ARG A 56 21.51 2.05 -12.13
N PRO A 57 22.17 2.84 -11.27
CA PRO A 57 21.50 3.50 -10.15
C PRO A 57 20.33 4.36 -10.63
N GLY A 58 19.20 4.27 -9.93
CA GLY A 58 17.96 4.97 -10.26
C GLY A 58 17.14 4.28 -11.35
N ALA A 59 17.41 3.00 -11.66
CA ALA A 59 16.61 2.26 -12.63
C ALA A 59 15.15 2.17 -12.16
N PHE A 60 14.22 2.51 -13.05
CA PHE A 60 12.78 2.39 -12.77
C PHE A 60 12.39 0.93 -12.53
N VAL A 61 11.72 0.67 -11.41
CA VAL A 61 11.17 -0.65 -11.07
C VAL A 61 9.67 -0.67 -11.33
N ALA A 62 8.94 0.25 -10.69
CA ALA A 62 7.48 0.30 -10.79
C ALA A 62 6.91 1.68 -10.44
N ALA A 63 5.68 1.93 -10.87
CA ALA A 63 4.84 3.04 -10.46
C ALA A 63 3.44 2.51 -10.11
N HIS A 64 2.86 3.02 -9.04
CA HIS A 64 1.55 2.57 -8.58
C HIS A 64 0.67 3.75 -8.17
N MET A 65 -0.63 3.54 -8.27
CA MET A 65 -1.66 4.38 -7.66
C MET A 65 -2.69 3.49 -6.99
N VAL A 66 -3.02 3.76 -5.74
CA VAL A 66 -4.13 3.11 -5.03
C VAL A 66 -5.11 4.15 -4.54
N GLU A 67 -6.40 3.84 -4.69
CA GLU A 67 -7.50 4.58 -4.07
C GLU A 67 -8.17 3.69 -3.04
N LEU A 68 -8.40 4.27 -1.87
CA LEU A 68 -9.16 3.71 -0.78
C LEU A 68 -10.45 4.52 -0.60
N GLU A 69 -11.54 3.84 -0.30
CA GLU A 69 -12.80 4.45 0.14
C GLU A 69 -12.62 5.16 1.50
N PRO A 70 -13.56 6.04 1.92
CA PRO A 70 -13.50 6.71 3.22
C PRO A 70 -13.40 5.77 4.45
N ASP A 71 -13.86 4.53 4.32
CA ASP A 71 -13.74 3.50 5.37
C ASP A 71 -12.43 2.68 5.30
N GLY A 72 -11.50 3.07 4.43
CA GLY A 72 -10.20 2.43 4.26
C GLY A 72 -10.21 1.19 3.37
N ARG A 73 -11.37 0.77 2.83
CA ARG A 73 -11.44 -0.37 1.90
C ARG A 73 -10.85 -0.03 0.54
N PHE A 74 -10.30 -1.03 -0.12
CA PHE A 74 -9.78 -0.89 -1.48
C PHE A 74 -10.86 -0.51 -2.51
N ALA A 75 -10.60 0.54 -3.30
CA ALA A 75 -11.44 0.98 -4.40
C ALA A 75 -10.82 0.70 -5.78
N ARG A 76 -9.56 1.13 -5.99
CA ARG A 76 -8.87 1.05 -7.30
C ARG A 76 -7.36 0.93 -7.15
N LEU A 77 -6.74 0.20 -8.08
CA LEU A 77 -5.31 0.10 -8.28
C LEU A 77 -4.99 0.35 -9.75
N GLU A 78 -3.93 1.11 -9.98
CA GLU A 78 -3.17 1.14 -11.23
C GLU A 78 -1.71 0.86 -10.91
N SER A 79 -1.07 0.01 -11.70
CA SER A 79 0.32 -0.38 -11.52
C SER A 79 1.00 -0.47 -12.89
N ALA A 80 2.22 0.02 -12.97
CA ALA A 80 3.08 -0.06 -14.14
C ALA A 80 4.45 -0.58 -13.71
N ALA A 81 4.97 -1.56 -14.41
CA ALA A 81 6.30 -2.14 -14.17
C ALA A 81 6.95 -2.46 -15.53
N GLY A 82 8.19 -2.94 -15.51
CA GLY A 82 8.89 -3.37 -16.73
C GLY A 82 8.10 -4.39 -17.56
N ASP A 83 7.28 -5.21 -16.90
CA ASP A 83 6.50 -6.30 -17.52
C ASP A 83 5.14 -5.86 -18.09
N GLY A 84 4.70 -4.61 -17.84
CA GLY A 84 3.44 -4.09 -18.39
C GLY A 84 2.65 -3.18 -17.45
N LEU A 85 1.32 -3.24 -17.59
CA LEU A 85 0.35 -2.46 -16.82
C LEU A 85 -0.68 -3.38 -16.16
N LEU A 86 -1.13 -3.01 -14.98
CA LEU A 86 -2.22 -3.66 -14.27
C LEU A 86 -3.21 -2.64 -13.76
N THR A 87 -4.49 -2.88 -14.00
CA THR A 87 -5.59 -2.17 -13.33
C THR A 87 -6.44 -3.15 -12.55
N LEU A 88 -6.89 -2.74 -11.37
CA LEU A 88 -7.93 -3.42 -10.59
C LEU A 88 -8.89 -2.39 -10.02
N HIS A 89 -10.17 -2.72 -9.93
CA HIS A 89 -11.17 -1.90 -9.27
C HIS A 89 -12.28 -2.75 -8.66
N ARG A 90 -12.89 -2.23 -7.61
CA ARG A 90 -14.04 -2.84 -6.95
C ARG A 90 -15.31 -2.52 -7.72
N GLU A 91 -16.07 -3.55 -8.05
CA GLU A 91 -17.40 -3.43 -8.65
C GLU A 91 -18.49 -3.27 -7.57
N VAL A 92 -19.70 -2.90 -8.01
CA VAL A 92 -20.87 -2.74 -7.12
C VAL A 92 -21.22 -4.03 -6.38
N ASP A 93 -21.02 -5.18 -7.01
CA ASP A 93 -21.26 -6.51 -6.41
C ASP A 93 -20.11 -7.00 -5.51
N ARG A 94 -19.11 -6.13 -5.28
CA ARG A 94 -17.90 -6.36 -4.48
C ARG A 94 -16.85 -7.26 -5.12
N SER A 95 -17.06 -7.77 -6.32
CA SER A 95 -16.00 -8.44 -7.09
C SER A 95 -14.87 -7.46 -7.46
N LEU A 96 -13.69 -7.98 -7.79
CA LEU A 96 -12.60 -7.16 -8.34
C LEU A 96 -12.44 -7.45 -9.81
N HIS A 97 -12.49 -6.38 -10.60
CA HIS A 97 -12.35 -6.43 -12.05
C HIS A 97 -11.12 -5.65 -12.48
N GLY A 98 -10.54 -6.04 -13.61
CA GLY A 98 -9.32 -5.39 -14.06
C GLY A 98 -8.74 -5.95 -15.34
N ASN A 99 -7.58 -5.41 -15.70
CA ASN A 99 -6.83 -5.85 -16.87
C ASN A 99 -5.36 -5.90 -16.54
N ARG A 100 -4.67 -6.96 -16.95
CA ARG A 100 -3.22 -6.97 -17.11
C ARG A 100 -2.90 -6.79 -18.60
N VAL A 101 -2.08 -5.81 -18.93
CA VAL A 101 -1.62 -5.54 -20.29
C VAL A 101 -0.12 -5.75 -20.34
N ALA A 102 0.34 -6.66 -21.18
CA ALA A 102 1.75 -6.95 -21.40
C ALA A 102 2.05 -7.02 -22.90
N GLU A 103 3.32 -7.22 -23.29
CA GLU A 103 3.71 -7.37 -24.70
C GLU A 103 2.88 -8.44 -25.43
N GLY A 104 2.54 -9.52 -24.73
CA GLY A 104 1.74 -10.64 -25.27
C GLY A 104 0.23 -10.36 -25.43
N GLY A 105 -0.29 -9.22 -24.95
CA GLY A 105 -1.69 -8.86 -25.07
C GLY A 105 -2.35 -8.43 -23.76
N VAL A 106 -3.67 -8.63 -23.67
CA VAL A 106 -4.51 -8.21 -22.54
C VAL A 106 -5.14 -9.43 -21.88
N ASP A 107 -4.94 -9.58 -20.58
CA ASP A 107 -5.64 -10.53 -19.72
C ASP A 107 -6.71 -9.80 -18.91
N HIS A 108 -7.98 -10.15 -19.13
CA HIS A 108 -9.09 -9.67 -18.30
C HIS A 108 -9.11 -10.42 -16.98
N LEU A 109 -9.19 -9.69 -15.88
CA LEU A 109 -9.13 -10.23 -14.52
C LEU A 109 -10.47 -10.09 -13.81
N THR A 110 -10.89 -11.17 -13.17
CA THR A 110 -12.08 -11.20 -12.32
C THR A 110 -11.78 -12.04 -11.08
N LEU A 111 -11.90 -11.44 -9.91
CA LEU A 111 -11.82 -12.11 -8.61
C LEU A 111 -13.21 -12.10 -7.95
N PRO A 112 -13.55 -13.12 -7.15
CA PRO A 112 -14.88 -13.26 -6.58
C PRO A 112 -15.27 -12.09 -5.67
N SER A 113 -16.56 -11.91 -5.41
CA SER A 113 -17.08 -10.91 -4.46
C SER A 113 -16.64 -11.15 -3.01
N SER A 114 -16.15 -12.35 -2.70
CA SER A 114 -15.49 -12.69 -1.43
C SER A 114 -14.04 -12.22 -1.37
N ALA A 115 -13.50 -11.59 -2.43
CA ALA A 115 -12.13 -11.09 -2.43
C ALA A 115 -11.94 -10.04 -1.33
N PRO A 116 -10.87 -10.17 -0.53
CA PRO A 116 -10.68 -9.35 0.66
C PRO A 116 -10.53 -7.86 0.32
N ASP A 117 -10.83 -7.02 1.30
CA ASP A 117 -10.67 -5.56 1.19
C ASP A 117 -9.22 -5.11 1.36
N ALA A 118 -8.39 -5.93 2.03
CA ALA A 118 -6.96 -5.69 2.18
C ALA A 118 -6.23 -6.07 0.89
N ILE A 119 -5.58 -5.08 0.27
CA ILE A 119 -4.69 -5.26 -0.87
C ILE A 119 -3.25 -4.93 -0.46
N VAL A 120 -2.33 -5.84 -0.75
CA VAL A 120 -0.90 -5.68 -0.44
C VAL A 120 -0.16 -5.58 -1.77
N VAL A 121 0.36 -4.39 -2.08
CA VAL A 121 0.93 -4.05 -3.39
C VAL A 121 2.46 -3.97 -3.35
N GLY A 122 3.10 -4.53 -4.36
CA GLY A 122 4.55 -4.51 -4.55
C GLY A 122 5.27 -5.37 -3.54
N SER A 123 6.45 -4.96 -3.08
CA SER A 123 7.19 -5.55 -1.95
C SER A 123 7.60 -4.52 -0.88
N GLY A 124 7.46 -3.23 -1.17
CA GLY A 124 7.88 -2.13 -0.31
C GLY A 124 6.90 -1.76 0.81
N MET A 125 7.35 -0.90 1.71
CA MET A 125 6.62 -0.44 2.89
C MET A 125 5.34 0.34 2.57
N ILE A 126 5.33 1.11 1.47
CA ILE A 126 4.15 1.92 1.09
C ILE A 126 2.93 1.05 0.82
N GLY A 127 3.10 -0.06 0.11
CA GLY A 127 1.99 -0.99 -0.18
C GLY A 127 1.38 -1.57 1.09
N LEU A 128 2.20 -1.82 2.12
CA LEU A 128 1.73 -2.30 3.42
C LEU A 128 1.06 -1.20 4.25
N ALA A 129 1.60 0.02 4.23
CA ALA A 129 0.98 1.17 4.89
C ALA A 129 -0.44 1.43 4.36
N ILE A 130 -0.62 1.30 3.03
CA ILE A 130 -1.92 1.42 2.37
C ILE A 130 -2.89 0.31 2.81
N ALA A 131 -2.41 -0.93 2.96
CA ALA A 131 -3.24 -2.05 3.41
C ALA A 131 -3.68 -1.93 4.87
N SER A 132 -2.91 -1.22 5.68
CA SER A 132 -3.01 -1.21 7.15
C SER A 132 -4.41 -0.97 7.74
N PRO A 133 -5.29 -0.11 7.18
CA PRO A 133 -6.63 0.11 7.73
C PRO A 133 -7.55 -1.10 7.58
N ALA A 134 -7.30 -1.96 6.59
CA ALA A 134 -8.08 -3.18 6.33
C ALA A 134 -7.52 -4.42 7.07
N LEU A 135 -6.38 -4.29 7.77
CA LEU A 135 -5.77 -5.38 8.51
C LEU A 135 -6.31 -5.46 9.95
N PRO A 136 -6.45 -6.67 10.54
CA PRO A 136 -6.91 -6.86 11.92
C PRO A 136 -6.13 -6.01 12.92
N ALA A 137 -6.84 -5.33 13.82
CA ALA A 137 -6.25 -4.43 14.81
C ALA A 137 -5.36 -5.14 15.84
N ASP A 138 -5.61 -6.43 16.10
CA ASP A 138 -4.87 -7.26 17.06
C ASP A 138 -3.90 -8.25 16.36
N GLY A 139 -3.74 -8.12 15.04
CA GLY A 139 -3.10 -9.17 14.22
C GLY A 139 -4.01 -10.38 14.01
N GLY A 140 -3.47 -11.42 13.39
CA GLY A 140 -4.21 -12.66 13.08
C GLY A 140 -3.96 -13.18 11.67
N VAL A 141 -4.77 -14.14 11.25
CA VAL A 141 -4.73 -14.74 9.91
C VAL A 141 -5.91 -14.23 9.10
N ILE A 142 -5.64 -13.72 7.89
CA ILE A 142 -6.65 -13.21 6.95
C ILE A 142 -6.28 -13.57 5.52
N ASP A 143 -7.24 -13.55 4.61
CA ASP A 143 -6.92 -13.48 3.18
C ASP A 143 -6.60 -12.03 2.78
N VAL A 144 -5.65 -11.85 1.87
CA VAL A 144 -5.35 -10.57 1.20
C VAL A 144 -5.27 -10.76 -0.31
N VAL A 145 -5.52 -9.69 -1.07
CA VAL A 145 -5.12 -9.64 -2.47
C VAL A 145 -3.66 -9.20 -2.52
N GLU A 146 -2.77 -10.10 -2.90
CA GLU A 146 -1.36 -9.78 -3.14
C GLU A 146 -1.17 -9.38 -4.61
N VAL A 147 -0.61 -8.19 -4.83
CA VAL A 147 -0.13 -7.74 -6.13
C VAL A 147 1.38 -7.64 -6.06
N ARG A 148 2.07 -8.42 -6.87
CA ARG A 148 3.54 -8.50 -6.89
C ARG A 148 4.14 -7.47 -7.85
N ASP A 149 5.44 -7.23 -7.72
CA ASP A 149 6.18 -6.28 -8.58
C ASP A 149 6.18 -6.72 -10.06
N ASP A 150 6.06 -8.02 -10.33
CA ASP A 150 5.88 -8.64 -11.66
C ASP A 150 4.42 -8.56 -12.18
N LEU A 151 3.57 -7.74 -11.53
CA LEU A 151 2.15 -7.59 -11.81
C LEU A 151 1.32 -8.88 -11.63
N GLY A 152 1.89 -9.91 -11.00
CA GLY A 152 1.17 -11.11 -10.61
C GLY A 152 0.18 -10.84 -9.50
N ILE A 153 -1.04 -11.37 -9.62
CA ILE A 153 -2.10 -11.22 -8.63
C ILE A 153 -2.52 -12.57 -8.07
N ALA A 154 -2.73 -12.65 -6.77
CA ALA A 154 -3.32 -13.80 -6.11
C ALA A 154 -4.11 -13.39 -4.86
N ILE A 155 -5.11 -14.19 -4.50
CA ILE A 155 -5.63 -14.19 -3.13
C ILE A 155 -4.77 -15.16 -2.33
N VAL A 156 -4.19 -14.68 -1.25
CA VAL A 156 -3.28 -15.47 -0.41
C VAL A 156 -3.64 -15.29 1.05
N GLU A 157 -3.47 -16.36 1.83
CA GLU A 157 -3.50 -16.27 3.28
C GLU A 157 -2.28 -15.48 3.77
N ALA A 158 -2.53 -14.53 4.65
CA ALA A 158 -1.55 -13.67 5.26
C ALA A 158 -1.66 -13.76 6.78
N THR A 159 -0.50 -13.89 7.43
CA THR A 159 -0.42 -13.72 8.89
C THR A 159 0.05 -12.29 9.18
N VAL A 160 -0.70 -11.61 10.05
CA VAL A 160 -0.47 -10.22 10.45
C VAL A 160 -0.04 -10.20 11.92
N TRP A 161 1.08 -9.54 12.20
CA TRP A 161 1.54 -9.22 13.53
C TRP A 161 1.54 -7.71 13.73
N ARG A 162 1.18 -7.27 14.93
CA ARG A 162 1.28 -5.88 15.35
C ARG A 162 2.09 -5.81 16.63
N ASP A 163 3.17 -5.06 16.57
CA ASP A 163 4.06 -4.88 17.71
C ASP A 163 3.62 -3.68 18.55
N ALA A 164 4.01 -3.68 19.83
CA ALA A 164 3.67 -2.62 20.78
C ALA A 164 4.24 -1.25 20.39
N ASP A 165 5.22 -1.21 19.49
CA ASP A 165 5.84 0.00 18.97
C ASP A 165 5.11 0.59 17.75
N GLY A 166 3.99 -0.01 17.33
CA GLY A 166 3.21 0.40 16.17
C GLY A 166 3.66 -0.21 14.84
N SER A 167 4.67 -1.10 14.86
CA SER A 167 5.06 -1.85 13.66
C SER A 167 4.00 -2.88 13.28
N ILE A 168 3.77 -3.01 11.99
CA ILE A 168 2.93 -4.04 11.37
C ILE A 168 3.85 -4.93 10.56
N GLU A 169 3.78 -6.24 10.79
CA GLU A 169 4.42 -7.24 9.95
C GLU A 169 3.34 -8.10 9.28
N VAL A 170 3.49 -8.32 7.97
CA VAL A 170 2.63 -9.21 7.19
C VAL A 170 3.49 -10.25 6.50
N ARG A 171 3.13 -11.53 6.65
CA ARG A 171 3.75 -12.63 5.93
C ARG A 171 2.78 -13.31 4.98
N THR A 172 3.19 -13.46 3.74
CA THR A 172 2.49 -14.20 2.68
C THR A 172 3.43 -15.29 2.13
N GLY A 173 3.17 -16.55 2.51
CA GLY A 173 4.06 -17.66 2.18
C GLY A 173 5.48 -17.45 2.73
N GLN A 174 6.46 -17.27 1.84
CA GLN A 174 7.87 -17.03 2.21
C GLN A 174 8.24 -15.54 2.27
N ARG A 175 7.32 -14.63 1.95
CA ARG A 175 7.56 -13.19 1.95
C ARG A 175 7.16 -12.61 3.29
N ALA A 176 8.03 -11.79 3.87
CA ALA A 176 7.75 -11.02 5.07
C ALA A 176 7.95 -9.54 4.75
N ARG A 177 7.02 -8.71 5.21
CA ARG A 177 7.06 -7.25 5.03
C ARG A 177 6.75 -6.60 6.35
N ARG A 178 7.51 -5.59 6.71
CA ARG A 178 7.33 -4.85 7.96
C ARG A 178 7.29 -3.37 7.67
N VAL A 179 6.39 -2.66 8.32
CA VAL A 179 6.31 -1.21 8.26
C VAL A 179 5.99 -0.67 9.64
N ARG A 180 6.64 0.44 10.02
CA ARG A 180 6.22 1.25 11.16
C ARG A 180 5.40 2.41 10.62
N LEU A 181 4.27 2.70 11.27
CA LEU A 181 3.41 3.83 10.89
C LEU A 181 3.46 4.92 11.96
N ASP A 182 3.46 6.17 11.52
CA ASP A 182 3.26 7.32 12.40
C ASP A 182 1.78 7.51 12.77
N VAL A 183 1.48 8.58 13.49
CA VAL A 183 0.11 8.88 13.96
C VAL A 183 -0.87 9.19 12.82
N ASP A 184 -0.36 9.57 11.65
CA ASP A 184 -1.12 9.88 10.44
C ASP A 184 -1.29 8.63 9.54
N GLY A 185 -0.70 7.49 9.94
CA GLY A 185 -0.69 6.26 9.17
C GLY A 185 0.28 6.28 7.99
N LEU A 186 1.30 7.14 8.05
CA LEU A 186 2.37 7.21 7.04
C LEU A 186 3.55 6.32 7.47
N PRO A 187 4.26 5.67 6.53
CA PRO A 187 5.45 4.92 6.87
C PRO A 187 6.51 5.81 7.51
N SER A 188 7.18 5.27 8.53
CA SER A 188 8.29 5.91 9.23
C SER A 188 9.50 4.97 9.29
N ASP A 189 10.69 5.54 9.42
CA ASP A 189 11.92 4.79 9.71
C ASP A 189 11.95 4.19 11.13
N ASP A 190 13.03 3.51 11.47
CA ASP A 190 13.25 2.87 12.79
C ASP A 190 13.28 3.90 13.95
N GLY A 191 13.58 5.17 13.65
CA GLY A 191 13.50 6.28 14.60
C GLY A 191 12.08 6.83 14.77
N GLY A 192 11.11 6.34 13.99
CA GLY A 192 9.76 6.88 13.93
C GLY A 192 9.68 8.18 13.13
N HIS A 193 10.69 8.52 12.33
CA HIS A 193 10.68 9.68 11.47
C HIS A 193 10.07 9.33 10.12
N SER A 194 9.07 10.11 9.72
CA SER A 194 8.51 10.07 8.36
C SER A 194 9.13 11.20 7.57
N THR A 195 9.88 10.88 6.52
CA THR A 195 10.37 11.87 5.56
C THR A 195 9.20 12.28 4.67
N SER A 196 8.40 13.23 5.16
CA SER A 196 7.23 13.75 4.46
C SER A 196 7.14 15.28 4.51
N TRP A 197 6.47 15.84 3.51
CA TRP A 197 6.28 17.27 3.31
C TRP A 197 4.82 17.56 2.94
N PRO A 198 4.24 18.69 3.38
CA PRO A 198 2.99 19.18 2.82
C PRO A 198 3.16 19.50 1.34
N LEU A 199 2.13 19.23 0.53
CA LEU A 199 2.12 19.58 -0.90
C LEU A 199 1.34 20.86 -1.22
N GLU A 200 0.61 21.39 -0.26
CA GLU A 200 0.00 22.73 -0.36
C GLU A 200 0.97 23.73 0.27
N LEU A 201 1.14 24.89 -0.37
CA LEU A 201 1.86 26.01 0.21
C LEU A 201 0.88 26.77 1.12
N ASP A 202 1.33 27.12 2.32
CA ASP A 202 0.59 27.99 3.25
C ASP A 202 0.33 29.39 2.67
#